data_AF-A0A9D7RB29-F1
#
_entry.id   AF-A0A9D7RB29-F1
#
_cell.length_a   1.000
_cell.length_b   1.000
_cell.length_c   1.000
_cell.angle_alpha   90.00
_cell.angle_beta   90.00
_cell.angle_gamma   90.00
#
_symmetry.space_group_name_H-M   'P 1'
#
loop_
_entity.id
_entity.type
_entity.pdbx_description
1 polymer ?
#
loop_
_entity_poly.entity_id
_entity_poly.type
_entity_poly.pdbx_seq_one_letter_code
_entity_poly.pdbx_strand_id
1 'polypeptide(L)'
;MLALVGICLFSGCTEEPKPTPPPARDAFASSSWSQHRLVVLGIDGATWAVIDPMIARGELPHFAALKQRGAHGELVSFLPSKSPVVWTTMATGRGARDHNVLDFTYPFRQGQPSGLVESHLRRVPALWNLASECDRSVAIVGYYVTHPVDVVNGWMLSDRFNSDPQVGIYPEELRDEMAAVRAQVTGPATRAELVKRFVPWDYDPLVASQPEHPLYRPTQYIHRRVDIQFFDDELVRRASRKALAEKPDLLVSYYRIVDNSSHAVWQFYDATDFAEKPDPEHVKLLSGLIPEAYRYVDEVLGEILSAADETTNIVVISDHGFGSATGPYRIVSDEAGWISGNHRSGGLLLAAGPDIAPGRVDGMTIFDVAPTLMALLGVPISEQLVGRVEKALLRPEFLAQHAPVFVPDYQSIRWARATQAGTSTEATERGMETLIALGYVSGQAQSGPQTNALEGKDLWTAEPVIRTEALVGELTYYLLRGDEDRLRKAGALLREKVPAELDTIAIRVSHHVGQIAVDLAGGALKPTVPVEITQRAQMLGIAAWQAFAKGDLEVVRRQLREARSTDEHGDDAVATVMGFHARVVLDRTLGSRSNLALQQRNQGR
;
A
#
# COMPACT_ATOMS: atom_id res chain seq x y z
N MET A 1 -17.60 50.76 -51.74
CA MET A 1 -16.44 50.76 -50.81
C MET A 1 -17.01 50.63 -49.40
N LEU A 2 -16.72 49.51 -48.72
CA LEU A 2 -17.00 49.16 -47.29
C LEU A 2 -18.50 49.06 -46.89
N ALA A 3 -19.18 47.91 -47.02
CA ALA A 3 -19.08 46.64 -46.28
C ALA A 3 -19.52 46.73 -44.80
N LEU A 4 -20.82 46.50 -44.57
CA LEU A 4 -21.40 46.17 -43.26
C LEU A 4 -20.96 44.75 -42.87
N VAL A 5 -20.18 44.63 -41.80
CA VAL A 5 -19.83 43.34 -41.18
C VAL A 5 -20.91 43.03 -40.14
N GLY A 6 -21.77 42.06 -40.46
CA GLY A 6 -22.63 41.40 -39.49
C GLY A 6 -21.78 40.49 -38.61
N ILE A 7 -21.79 40.73 -37.30
CA ILE A 7 -21.17 39.87 -36.30
C ILE A 7 -22.14 38.70 -36.06
N CYS A 8 -21.87 37.55 -36.65
CA CYS A 8 -22.49 36.29 -36.26
C CYS A 8 -21.82 35.79 -34.97
N LEU A 9 -22.54 35.87 -33.85
CA LEU A 9 -22.19 35.17 -32.61
C LEU A 9 -22.52 33.68 -32.77
N PHE A 10 -21.51 32.87 -33.08
CA PHE A 10 -21.59 31.43 -32.88
C PHE A 10 -21.21 31.11 -31.42
N SER A 11 -22.18 31.20 -30.50
CA SER A 11 -22.09 30.53 -29.20
C SER A 11 -22.51 29.07 -29.39
N GLY A 12 -21.62 28.29 -29.99
CA GLY A 12 -21.69 26.83 -30.00
C GLY A 12 -20.66 26.29 -29.00
N CYS A 13 -20.89 26.48 -27.70
CA CYS A 13 -20.28 25.58 -26.71
C CYS A 13 -20.94 24.23 -26.94
N THR A 14 -20.27 23.35 -27.68
CA THR A 14 -20.61 21.93 -27.65
C THR A 14 -20.19 21.46 -26.27
N GLU A 15 -21.16 21.18 -25.39
CA GLU A 15 -20.89 20.39 -24.19
C GLU A 15 -20.21 19.11 -24.67
N GLU A 16 -18.96 18.90 -24.27
CA GLU A 16 -18.34 17.58 -24.48
C GLU A 16 -19.28 16.55 -23.83
N PRO A 17 -19.63 15.46 -24.53
CA PRO A 17 -20.52 14.45 -23.99
C PRO A 17 -19.94 13.95 -22.67
N LYS A 18 -20.74 14.02 -21.59
CA LYS A 18 -20.35 13.54 -20.27
C LYS A 18 -19.77 12.13 -20.41
N PRO A 19 -18.60 11.83 -19.81
CA PRO A 19 -18.02 10.51 -19.90
C PRO A 19 -18.96 9.52 -19.20
N THR A 20 -19.65 8.71 -19.99
CA THR A 20 -20.46 7.60 -19.51
C THR A 20 -19.58 6.36 -19.34
N PRO A 21 -19.91 5.46 -18.39
CA PRO A 21 -19.25 4.17 -18.32
C PRO A 21 -19.39 3.47 -19.69
N PRO A 22 -18.33 2.83 -20.21
CA PRO A 22 -18.44 2.07 -21.44
C PRO A 22 -19.50 0.97 -21.26
N PRO A 23 -20.34 0.70 -22.28
CA PRO A 23 -21.28 -0.41 -22.21
C PRO A 23 -20.53 -1.73 -21.99
N ALA A 24 -21.06 -2.57 -21.11
CA ALA A 24 -20.50 -3.89 -20.83
C ALA A 24 -20.26 -4.64 -22.14
N ARG A 25 -19.08 -5.24 -22.27
CA ARG A 25 -18.78 -6.00 -23.48
C ARG A 25 -19.38 -7.39 -23.37
N ASP A 26 -20.13 -7.79 -24.40
CA ASP A 26 -20.62 -9.18 -24.58
C ASP A 26 -19.49 -10.22 -24.43
N ALA A 27 -18.25 -9.84 -24.76
CA ALA A 27 -17.07 -10.69 -24.62
C ALA A 27 -16.72 -11.06 -23.16
N PHE A 28 -17.21 -10.31 -22.18
CA PHE A 28 -17.00 -10.58 -20.77
C PHE A 28 -18.29 -10.99 -20.05
N ALA A 29 -19.49 -10.73 -20.59
CA ALA A 29 -20.73 -11.19 -19.96
C ALA A 29 -20.77 -12.73 -19.84
N SER A 30 -20.50 -13.25 -18.64
CA SER A 30 -20.56 -14.69 -18.35
C SER A 30 -21.56 -14.99 -17.24
N SER A 31 -22.50 -15.90 -17.52
CA SER A 31 -23.42 -16.46 -16.53
C SER A 31 -22.74 -17.37 -15.50
N SER A 32 -21.43 -17.61 -15.61
CA SER A 32 -20.65 -18.46 -14.71
C SER A 32 -20.02 -17.72 -13.52
N TRP A 33 -20.16 -16.40 -13.43
CA TRP A 33 -19.51 -15.60 -12.39
C TRP A 33 -20.28 -15.62 -11.08
N SER A 34 -19.55 -15.61 -9.96
CA SER A 34 -20.13 -15.49 -8.62
C SER A 34 -20.99 -14.24 -8.54
N GLN A 35 -22.20 -14.36 -8.00
CA GLN A 35 -23.07 -13.20 -7.73
C GLN A 35 -22.91 -12.68 -6.30
N HIS A 36 -21.94 -13.21 -5.56
CA HIS A 36 -21.63 -12.76 -4.21
C HIS A 36 -20.94 -11.40 -4.22
N ARG A 37 -21.26 -10.59 -3.21
CA ARG A 37 -20.69 -9.25 -3.04
C ARG A 37 -19.32 -9.34 -2.37
N LEU A 38 -18.48 -8.37 -2.65
CA LEU A 38 -17.16 -8.24 -2.05
C LEU A 38 -17.02 -6.87 -1.38
N VAL A 39 -16.78 -6.88 -0.07
CA VAL A 39 -16.43 -5.69 0.70
C VAL A 39 -14.97 -5.78 1.11
N VAL A 40 -14.18 -4.79 0.72
CA VAL A 40 -12.76 -4.67 1.04
C VAL A 40 -12.54 -3.50 1.98
N LEU A 41 -11.97 -3.78 3.16
CA LEU A 41 -11.49 -2.79 4.11
C LEU A 41 -9.97 -2.70 4.03
N GLY A 42 -9.46 -1.62 3.45
CA GLY A 42 -8.05 -1.29 3.45
C GLY A 42 -7.68 -0.49 4.70
N ILE A 43 -6.66 -0.93 5.44
CA ILE A 43 -6.13 -0.21 6.60
C ILE A 43 -4.64 -0.01 6.36
N ASP A 44 -4.21 1.24 6.21
CA ASP A 44 -2.80 1.57 5.99
C ASP A 44 -1.97 1.25 7.25
N GLY A 45 -0.87 0.49 7.09
CA GLY A 45 0.08 0.22 8.18
C GLY A 45 -0.41 -0.66 9.34
N ALA A 46 -1.45 -1.49 9.17
CA ALA A 46 -1.96 -2.35 10.23
C ALA A 46 -1.09 -3.61 10.46
N THR A 47 -0.89 -3.99 11.73
CA THR A 47 -0.07 -5.14 12.09
C THR A 47 -0.69 -6.03 13.17
N TRP A 48 -0.49 -7.35 13.03
CA TRP A 48 -0.86 -8.34 14.04
C TRP A 48 -0.16 -8.10 15.39
N ALA A 49 1.03 -7.48 15.40
CA ALA A 49 1.76 -7.16 16.61
C ALA A 49 0.99 -6.22 17.55
N VAL A 50 0.06 -5.41 17.02
CA VAL A 50 -0.85 -4.57 17.81
C VAL A 50 -2.21 -5.23 17.97
N ILE A 51 -2.75 -5.80 16.88
CA ILE A 51 -4.10 -6.41 16.87
C ILE A 51 -4.20 -7.58 17.85
N ASP A 52 -3.26 -8.52 17.86
CA ASP A 52 -3.37 -9.74 18.67
C ASP A 52 -3.34 -9.47 20.18
N PRO A 53 -2.42 -8.62 20.71
CA PRO A 53 -2.48 -8.21 22.09
C PRO A 53 -3.78 -7.48 22.46
N MET A 54 -4.33 -6.66 21.56
CA MET A 54 -5.59 -5.96 21.81
C MET A 54 -6.80 -6.91 21.80
N ILE A 55 -6.84 -7.89 20.87
CA ILE A 55 -7.84 -8.98 20.89
C ILE A 55 -7.76 -9.74 22.22
N ALA A 56 -6.56 -10.08 22.68
CA ALA A 56 -6.36 -10.80 23.94
C ALA A 56 -6.88 -10.01 25.16
N ARG A 57 -6.90 -8.67 25.09
CA ARG A 57 -7.49 -7.79 26.10
C ARG A 57 -8.99 -7.51 25.91
N GLY A 58 -9.60 -8.04 24.84
CA GLY A 58 -11.02 -7.82 24.53
C GLY A 58 -11.32 -6.45 23.91
N GLU A 59 -10.32 -5.75 23.38
CA GLU A 59 -10.46 -4.38 22.88
C GLU A 59 -10.88 -4.29 21.40
N LEU A 60 -10.72 -5.37 20.63
CA LEU A 60 -11.04 -5.44 19.20
C LEU A 60 -12.02 -6.58 18.90
N PRO A 61 -13.28 -6.49 19.35
CA PRO A 61 -14.26 -7.57 19.24
C PRO A 61 -14.58 -7.96 17.80
N HIS A 62 -14.57 -7.02 16.85
CA HIS A 62 -14.95 -7.32 15.46
C HIS A 62 -13.79 -7.99 14.70
N PHE A 63 -12.54 -7.55 14.91
CA PHE A 63 -11.37 -8.28 14.43
C PHE A 63 -11.32 -9.69 15.02
N ALA A 64 -11.57 -9.84 16.33
CA ALA A 64 -11.62 -11.14 16.98
C ALA A 64 -12.67 -12.06 16.36
N ALA A 65 -13.90 -11.55 16.18
CA ALA A 65 -15.01 -12.30 15.60
C ALA A 65 -14.76 -12.69 14.14
N LEU A 66 -14.13 -11.82 13.35
CA LEU A 66 -13.80 -12.12 11.95
C LEU A 66 -12.64 -13.13 11.87
N LYS A 67 -11.61 -12.98 12.71
CA LYS A 67 -10.46 -13.90 12.79
C LYS A 67 -10.88 -15.31 13.20
N GLN A 68 -11.83 -15.43 14.13
CA GLN A 68 -12.32 -16.71 14.63
C GLN A 68 -13.03 -17.55 13.54
N ARG A 69 -13.81 -16.91 12.67
CA ARG A 69 -14.63 -17.60 11.66
C ARG A 69 -14.03 -17.61 10.25
N GLY A 70 -12.92 -16.89 10.07
CA GLY A 70 -12.39 -16.52 8.76
C GLY A 70 -10.99 -17.05 8.48
N ALA A 71 -10.45 -16.63 7.34
CA ALA A 71 -9.06 -16.75 6.99
C ALA A 71 -8.26 -15.62 7.63
N HIS A 72 -7.02 -15.89 8.06
CA HIS A 72 -6.12 -14.84 8.54
C HIS A 72 -4.65 -15.16 8.23
N GLY A 73 -3.82 -14.14 8.09
CA GLY A 73 -2.41 -14.29 7.76
C GLY A 73 -1.69 -12.96 7.67
N GLU A 74 -0.38 -13.02 7.41
CA GLU A 74 0.39 -11.83 7.04
C GLU A 74 0.31 -11.62 5.53
N LEU A 75 0.02 -10.39 5.12
CA LEU A 75 0.16 -9.97 3.73
C LEU A 75 1.57 -9.43 3.51
N VAL A 76 2.39 -10.13 2.74
CA VAL A 76 3.80 -9.78 2.57
C VAL A 76 3.96 -8.65 1.54
N SER A 77 4.57 -7.57 2.00
CA SER A 77 4.93 -6.38 1.22
C SER A 77 6.38 -6.44 0.73
N PHE A 78 6.68 -5.65 -0.30
CA PHE A 78 8.00 -5.57 -0.92
C PHE A 78 8.49 -4.13 -1.02
N LEU A 79 9.77 -3.95 -1.37
CA LEU A 79 10.32 -2.63 -1.63
C LEU A 79 9.95 -2.13 -3.05
N PRO A 80 9.75 -0.81 -3.23
CA PRO A 80 9.68 0.20 -2.17
C PRO A 80 8.36 0.08 -1.39
N SER A 81 8.42 0.10 -0.05
CA SER A 81 7.25 0.00 0.84
C SER A 81 6.52 1.34 0.97
N LYS A 82 6.41 2.08 -0.13
CA LYS A 82 5.72 3.37 -0.19
C LYS A 82 4.26 3.11 -0.50
N SER A 83 3.34 3.58 0.35
CA SER A 83 1.90 3.32 0.23
C SER A 83 1.33 3.59 -1.18
N PRO A 84 1.68 4.65 -1.94
CA PRO A 84 1.14 4.87 -3.28
C PRO A 84 1.50 3.73 -4.25
N VAL A 85 2.72 3.20 -4.12
CA VAL A 85 3.22 2.10 -4.95
C VAL A 85 2.53 0.81 -4.57
N VAL A 86 2.47 0.50 -3.27
CA VAL A 86 1.92 -0.77 -2.78
C VAL A 86 0.41 -0.85 -2.98
N TRP A 87 -0.35 0.19 -2.64
CA TRP A 87 -1.81 0.22 -2.87
C TRP A 87 -2.14 0.19 -4.37
N THR A 88 -1.33 0.80 -5.24
CA THR A 88 -1.53 0.68 -6.70
C THR A 88 -1.18 -0.74 -7.19
N THR A 89 -0.15 -1.38 -6.63
CA THR A 89 0.18 -2.78 -6.91
C THR A 89 -0.96 -3.70 -6.54
N MET A 90 -1.54 -3.55 -5.34
CA MET A 90 -2.69 -4.35 -4.88
C MET A 90 -3.95 -4.11 -5.70
N ALA A 91 -4.17 -2.89 -6.21
CA ALA A 91 -5.32 -2.56 -7.04
C ALA A 91 -5.22 -3.14 -8.46
N THR A 92 -4.00 -3.33 -8.98
CA THR A 92 -3.77 -3.66 -10.40
C THR A 92 -3.21 -5.06 -10.62
N GLY A 93 -2.61 -5.68 -9.61
CA GLY A 93 -1.87 -6.94 -9.72
C GLY A 93 -0.58 -6.83 -10.56
N ARG A 94 -0.17 -5.59 -10.86
CA ARG A 94 1.01 -5.23 -11.64
C ARG A 94 2.05 -4.61 -10.73
N GLY A 95 3.32 -4.70 -11.09
CA GLY A 95 4.37 -3.98 -10.37
C GLY A 95 4.50 -2.53 -10.80
N ALA A 96 5.27 -1.77 -10.02
CA ALA A 96 5.46 -0.32 -10.14
C ALA A 96 5.88 0.11 -11.54
N ARG A 97 6.73 -0.70 -12.20
CA ARG A 97 7.13 -0.53 -13.59
C ARG A 97 5.93 -0.46 -14.53
N ASP A 98 5.02 -1.41 -14.43
CA ASP A 98 3.88 -1.53 -15.35
C ASP A 98 2.83 -0.46 -15.05
N HIS A 99 2.46 -0.28 -13.78
CA HIS A 99 1.38 0.65 -13.43
C HIS A 99 1.80 2.12 -13.36
N ASN A 100 3.11 2.44 -13.33
CA ASN A 100 3.68 3.80 -13.41
C ASN A 100 3.54 4.69 -12.16
N VAL A 101 3.15 4.11 -11.02
CA VAL A 101 3.13 4.82 -9.74
C VAL A 101 4.35 4.38 -8.96
N LEU A 102 5.30 5.29 -8.78
CA LEU A 102 6.64 4.96 -8.31
C LEU A 102 7.02 5.67 -6.99
N ASP A 103 6.26 6.69 -6.61
CA ASP A 103 6.54 7.52 -5.44
C ASP A 103 5.28 8.27 -4.97
N PHE A 104 5.37 8.98 -3.85
CA PHE A 104 4.35 9.90 -3.34
C PHE A 104 4.20 11.16 -4.21
N THR A 105 5.27 11.59 -4.87
CA THR A 105 5.33 12.85 -5.61
C THR A 105 5.77 12.66 -7.05
N TYR A 106 5.11 13.35 -7.98
CA TYR A 106 5.48 13.43 -9.38
C TYR A 106 4.78 14.63 -10.06
N PRO A 107 5.32 15.27 -11.12
CA PRO A 107 6.65 15.07 -11.72
C PRO A 107 7.80 15.77 -11.03
N PHE A 108 9.02 15.33 -11.30
CA PHE A 108 10.22 16.05 -10.89
C PHE A 108 10.58 17.11 -11.94
N ARG A 109 10.64 18.39 -11.54
CA ARG A 109 11.25 19.48 -12.34
C ARG A 109 12.60 19.84 -11.72
N GLN A 110 13.67 19.84 -12.51
CA GLN A 110 15.03 20.14 -12.05
C GLN A 110 15.46 19.31 -10.82
N GLY A 111 15.01 18.05 -10.72
CA GLY A 111 15.30 17.17 -9.58
C GLY A 111 14.49 17.45 -8.31
N GLN A 112 13.41 18.24 -8.38
CA GLN A 112 12.50 18.52 -7.27
C GLN A 112 11.05 18.15 -7.62
N PRO A 113 10.28 17.56 -6.69
CA PRO A 113 8.89 17.22 -6.94
C PRO A 113 8.04 18.47 -7.19
N SER A 114 7.19 18.44 -8.21
CA SER A 114 6.30 19.54 -8.60
C SER A 114 4.81 19.20 -8.44
N GLY A 115 4.48 18.09 -7.77
CA GLY A 115 3.11 17.63 -7.56
C GLY A 115 3.03 16.30 -6.81
N LEU A 116 1.82 15.93 -6.42
CA LEU A 116 1.51 14.63 -5.83
C LEU A 116 1.20 13.62 -6.94
N VAL A 117 1.43 12.33 -6.69
CA VAL A 117 1.01 11.30 -7.64
C VAL A 117 -0.52 11.28 -7.79
N GLU A 118 -1.01 11.07 -9.00
CA GLU A 118 -2.43 11.11 -9.34
C GLU A 118 -2.84 9.87 -10.14
N SER A 119 -4.13 9.54 -10.11
CA SER A 119 -4.73 8.38 -10.75
C SER A 119 -4.48 8.35 -12.27
N HIS A 120 -4.51 9.50 -12.93
CA HIS A 120 -4.33 9.62 -14.39
C HIS A 120 -2.92 9.23 -14.85
N LEU A 121 -1.93 9.17 -13.95
CA LEU A 121 -0.58 8.67 -14.23
C LEU A 121 -0.55 7.14 -14.32
N ARG A 122 -1.56 6.45 -13.77
CA ARG A 122 -1.66 4.99 -13.78
C ARG A 122 -1.92 4.48 -15.21
N ARG A 123 -1.05 3.58 -15.69
CA ARG A 123 -1.10 3.10 -17.09
C ARG A 123 -2.02 1.90 -17.33
N VAL A 124 -2.30 1.14 -16.28
CA VAL A 124 -3.06 -0.12 -16.34
C VAL A 124 -4.38 0.02 -15.57
N PRO A 125 -5.44 -0.70 -15.97
CA PRO A 125 -6.69 -0.69 -15.23
C PRO A 125 -6.50 -1.26 -13.83
N ALA A 126 -7.20 -0.68 -12.86
CA ALA A 126 -7.36 -1.24 -11.53
C ALA A 126 -8.57 -2.19 -11.49
N LEU A 127 -8.68 -2.95 -10.39
CA LEU A 127 -9.77 -3.90 -10.14
C LEU A 127 -11.16 -3.32 -10.40
N TRP A 128 -11.42 -2.10 -9.92
CA TRP A 128 -12.73 -1.45 -10.08
C TRP A 128 -13.03 -1.05 -11.53
N ASN A 129 -12.00 -0.74 -12.32
CA ASN A 129 -12.18 -0.49 -13.76
C ASN A 129 -12.58 -1.79 -14.47
N LEU A 130 -11.92 -2.91 -14.14
CA LEU A 130 -12.24 -4.22 -14.69
C LEU A 130 -13.63 -4.71 -14.27
N ALA A 131 -13.99 -4.51 -13.00
CA ALA A 131 -15.32 -4.79 -12.48
C ALA A 131 -16.39 -4.01 -13.23
N SER A 132 -16.17 -2.71 -13.46
CA SER A 132 -17.11 -1.86 -14.22
C SER A 132 -17.32 -2.35 -15.66
N GLU A 133 -16.25 -2.73 -16.36
CA GLU A 133 -16.31 -3.27 -17.72
C GLU A 133 -17.06 -4.62 -17.81
N CYS A 134 -17.12 -5.30 -16.67
CA CYS A 134 -17.80 -6.57 -16.46
C CYS A 134 -19.21 -6.40 -15.87
N ASP A 135 -19.80 -5.20 -16.01
CA ASP A 135 -21.14 -4.87 -15.50
C ASP A 135 -21.31 -5.07 -13.98
N ARG A 136 -20.21 -5.02 -13.22
CA ARG A 136 -20.26 -5.03 -11.77
C ARG A 136 -20.40 -3.62 -11.24
N SER A 137 -21.37 -3.45 -10.35
CA SER A 137 -21.55 -2.21 -9.60
C SER A 137 -20.44 -2.04 -8.57
N VAL A 138 -19.82 -0.85 -8.51
CA VAL A 138 -18.72 -0.56 -7.59
C VAL A 138 -18.97 0.71 -6.79
N ALA A 139 -18.49 0.71 -5.54
CA ALA A 139 -18.31 1.91 -4.74
C ALA A 139 -16.87 1.94 -4.19
N ILE A 140 -16.06 2.88 -4.66
CA ILE A 140 -14.66 3.03 -4.23
C ILE A 140 -14.54 4.30 -3.40
N VAL A 141 -14.24 4.14 -2.11
CA VAL A 141 -14.34 5.23 -1.12
C VAL A 141 -12.99 5.46 -0.47
N GLY A 142 -12.36 6.59 -0.82
CA GLY A 142 -11.12 7.06 -0.22
C GLY A 142 -9.85 6.29 -0.61
N TYR A 143 -9.93 5.28 -1.49
CA TYR A 143 -8.78 4.45 -1.86
C TYR A 143 -7.62 5.29 -2.36
N TYR A 144 -6.39 4.94 -1.96
CA TYR A 144 -5.25 5.81 -2.21
C TYR A 144 -4.92 5.94 -3.71
N VAL A 145 -4.52 7.14 -4.14
CA VAL A 145 -4.21 7.45 -5.55
C VAL A 145 -5.43 7.30 -6.48
N THR A 146 -6.60 7.74 -6.00
CA THR A 146 -7.84 7.81 -6.80
C THR A 146 -8.22 9.24 -7.17
N HIS A 147 -7.33 10.21 -6.96
CA HIS A 147 -7.51 11.58 -7.42
C HIS A 147 -6.83 11.86 -8.76
N PRO A 148 -7.51 12.47 -9.75
CA PRO A 148 -8.97 12.63 -9.85
C PRO A 148 -9.69 11.28 -10.01
N VAL A 149 -10.99 11.23 -9.75
CA VAL A 149 -11.76 9.98 -9.77
C VAL A 149 -11.85 9.36 -11.16
N ASP A 150 -11.81 8.03 -11.22
CA ASP A 150 -12.10 7.28 -12.45
C ASP A 150 -13.61 7.25 -12.73
N VAL A 151 -13.95 7.01 -13.99
CA VAL A 151 -15.31 6.67 -14.41
C VAL A 151 -15.54 5.17 -14.14
N VAL A 152 -16.63 4.85 -13.45
CA VAL A 152 -16.95 3.48 -13.01
C VAL A 152 -18.45 3.17 -13.14
N ASN A 153 -18.82 1.88 -13.18
CA ASN A 153 -20.20 1.45 -13.07
C ASN A 153 -20.62 1.50 -11.60
N GLY A 154 -21.18 2.64 -11.15
CA GLY A 154 -21.43 2.93 -9.74
C GLY A 154 -20.85 4.29 -9.38
N TRP A 155 -20.11 4.39 -8.28
CA TRP A 155 -19.55 5.67 -7.84
C TRP A 155 -18.17 5.55 -7.18
N MET A 156 -17.44 6.67 -7.16
CA MET A 156 -16.11 6.77 -6.57
C MET A 156 -15.95 8.10 -5.84
N LEU A 157 -15.46 8.04 -4.60
CA LEU A 157 -15.01 9.17 -3.81
C LEU A 157 -13.49 9.09 -3.67
N SER A 158 -12.79 10.11 -4.15
CA SER A 158 -11.33 10.16 -4.12
C SER A 158 -10.77 10.32 -2.70
N ASP A 159 -9.56 9.79 -2.49
CA ASP A 159 -8.70 10.06 -1.33
C ASP A 159 -8.43 11.55 -1.04
N ARG A 160 -8.73 12.46 -1.99
CA ARG A 160 -8.53 13.91 -1.87
C ARG A 160 -9.80 14.74 -1.95
N PHE A 161 -10.99 14.12 -1.83
CA PHE A 161 -12.25 14.86 -1.91
C PHE A 161 -12.34 16.04 -0.93
N ASN A 162 -11.76 15.90 0.28
CA ASN A 162 -11.81 16.96 1.28
C ASN A 162 -11.07 18.25 0.86
N SER A 163 -10.08 18.15 -0.02
CA SER A 163 -9.30 19.27 -0.55
C SER A 163 -9.63 19.65 -1.99
N ASP A 164 -10.21 18.73 -2.76
CA ASP A 164 -10.66 19.00 -4.12
C ASP A 164 -11.95 18.24 -4.44
N PRO A 165 -13.11 18.75 -3.99
CA PRO A 165 -14.39 18.12 -4.22
C PRO A 165 -14.87 18.22 -5.67
N GLN A 166 -14.23 19.07 -6.50
CA GLN A 166 -14.69 19.33 -7.86
C GLN A 166 -14.40 18.15 -8.80
N VAL A 167 -13.30 17.46 -8.57
CA VAL A 167 -12.84 16.31 -9.37
C VAL A 167 -12.64 15.06 -8.49
N GLY A 168 -13.10 15.13 -7.24
CA GLY A 168 -12.97 14.09 -6.23
C GLY A 168 -14.18 13.17 -6.08
N ILE A 169 -15.19 13.27 -6.94
CA ILE A 169 -16.43 12.47 -6.88
C ILE A 169 -16.96 12.14 -8.27
N TYR A 170 -17.34 10.88 -8.47
CA TYR A 170 -18.05 10.39 -9.66
C TYR A 170 -19.24 9.55 -9.23
N PRO A 171 -20.41 9.64 -9.88
CA PRO A 171 -20.71 10.63 -10.91
C PRO A 171 -20.90 12.02 -10.28
N GLU A 172 -20.82 13.08 -11.09
CA GLU A 172 -20.82 14.46 -10.58
C GLU A 172 -22.11 14.83 -9.84
N GLU A 173 -23.21 14.13 -10.12
CA GLU A 173 -24.52 14.28 -9.49
C GLU A 173 -24.49 13.97 -7.99
N LEU A 174 -23.51 13.19 -7.50
CA LEU A 174 -23.33 12.91 -6.07
C LEU A 174 -22.59 14.02 -5.32
N ARG A 175 -22.11 15.06 -6.01
CA ARG A 175 -21.26 16.09 -5.42
C ARG A 175 -21.92 16.85 -4.29
N ASP A 176 -23.17 17.29 -4.46
CA ASP A 176 -23.87 18.05 -3.43
C ASP A 176 -24.20 17.19 -2.20
N GLU A 177 -24.55 15.91 -2.42
CA GLU A 177 -24.74 14.94 -1.35
C GLU A 177 -23.44 14.74 -0.56
N MET A 178 -22.31 14.49 -1.23
CA MET A 178 -21.02 14.30 -0.57
C MET A 178 -20.49 15.58 0.07
N ALA A 179 -20.80 16.76 -0.50
CA ALA A 179 -20.48 18.04 0.13
C ALA A 179 -21.25 18.23 1.44
N ALA A 180 -22.51 17.79 1.51
CA ALA A 180 -23.29 17.80 2.74
C ALA A 180 -22.72 16.84 3.79
N VAL A 181 -22.25 15.65 3.39
CA VAL A 181 -21.55 14.70 4.29
C VAL A 181 -20.24 15.33 4.79
N ARG A 182 -19.43 15.92 3.90
CA ARG A 182 -18.19 16.63 4.24
C ARG A 182 -18.43 17.75 5.25
N ALA A 183 -19.47 18.57 5.07
CA ALA A 183 -19.79 19.65 5.98
C ALA A 183 -20.03 19.18 7.43
N GLN A 184 -20.53 17.95 7.61
CA GLN A 184 -20.75 17.37 8.94
C GLN A 184 -19.46 16.94 9.64
N VAL A 185 -18.32 16.82 8.92
CA VAL A 185 -17.02 16.42 9.50
C VAL A 185 -16.00 17.56 9.51
N THR A 186 -16.16 18.56 8.63
CA THR A 186 -15.23 19.70 8.54
C THR A 186 -15.62 20.91 9.38
N GLY A 187 -16.83 20.94 9.96
CA GLY A 187 -17.29 22.06 10.81
C GLY A 187 -16.40 22.24 12.06
N PRO A 188 -16.05 23.48 12.47
CA PRO A 188 -15.14 23.71 13.61
C PRO A 188 -15.57 23.03 14.92
N ALA A 189 -16.86 23.09 15.25
CA ALA A 189 -17.40 22.43 16.43
C ALA A 189 -17.31 20.90 16.33
N THR A 190 -17.61 20.33 15.17
CA THR A 190 -17.49 18.88 14.93
C THR A 190 -16.03 18.45 14.99
N ARG A 191 -15.11 19.22 14.41
CA ARG A 191 -13.67 18.91 14.45
C ARG A 191 -13.14 18.88 15.87
N ALA A 192 -13.48 19.89 16.67
CA ALA A 192 -13.09 19.93 18.08
C ALA A 192 -13.64 18.73 18.86
N GLU A 193 -14.87 18.30 18.58
CA GLU A 193 -15.46 17.13 19.23
C GLU A 193 -14.82 15.81 18.79
N LEU A 194 -14.60 15.65 17.48
CA LEU A 194 -14.01 14.46 16.88
C LEU A 194 -12.59 14.19 17.38
N VAL A 195 -11.77 15.24 17.57
CA VAL A 195 -10.39 15.08 18.03
C VAL A 195 -10.29 14.64 19.49
N LYS A 196 -11.28 14.96 20.35
CA LYS A 196 -11.31 14.50 21.75
C LYS A 196 -11.27 12.98 21.89
N ARG A 197 -11.68 12.25 20.85
CA ARG A 197 -11.56 10.79 20.80
C ARG A 197 -10.11 10.33 20.93
N PHE A 198 -9.17 11.04 20.31
CA PHE A 198 -7.74 10.67 20.25
C PHE A 198 -6.87 11.49 21.20
N VAL A 199 -7.39 12.63 21.66
CA VAL A 199 -6.61 13.64 22.37
C VAL A 199 -7.27 13.94 23.72
N PRO A 200 -6.66 13.56 24.86
CA PRO A 200 -7.25 13.69 26.19
C PRO A 200 -7.16 15.11 26.78
N TRP A 201 -6.80 16.12 25.99
CA TRP A 201 -6.68 17.52 26.42
C TRP A 201 -7.49 18.45 25.50
N ASP A 202 -7.64 19.71 25.91
CA ASP A 202 -8.29 20.73 25.07
C ASP A 202 -7.40 21.07 23.87
N TYR A 203 -7.65 20.37 22.76
CA TYR A 203 -6.80 20.44 21.58
C TYR A 203 -6.99 21.76 20.83
N ASP A 204 -5.95 22.60 20.86
CA ASP A 204 -5.81 23.76 19.99
C ASP A 204 -4.62 23.54 19.05
N PRO A 205 -4.82 23.44 17.71
CA PRO A 205 -3.73 23.29 16.76
C PRO A 205 -2.74 24.47 16.77
N LEU A 206 -3.15 25.66 17.22
CA LEU A 206 -2.27 26.83 17.34
C LEU A 206 -1.20 26.64 18.43
N VAL A 207 -1.41 25.72 19.37
CA VAL A 207 -0.40 25.37 20.38
C VAL A 207 0.84 24.75 19.73
N ALA A 208 0.75 24.15 18.54
CA ALA A 208 1.91 23.57 17.83
C ALA A 208 2.98 24.61 17.42
N SER A 209 2.67 25.91 17.53
CA SER A 209 3.56 27.04 17.23
C SER A 209 3.89 27.92 18.45
N GLN A 210 3.60 27.47 19.68
CA GLN A 210 3.83 28.20 20.93
C GLN A 210 4.84 27.48 21.84
N PRO A 211 6.16 27.67 21.68
CA PRO A 211 7.21 26.90 22.37
C PRO A 211 7.13 26.90 23.90
N GLU A 212 6.57 27.95 24.48
CA GLU A 212 6.37 28.14 25.92
C GLU A 212 5.16 27.38 26.48
N HIS A 213 4.25 26.91 25.63
CA HIS A 213 3.06 26.21 26.07
C HIS A 213 3.40 24.77 26.49
N PRO A 214 2.90 24.26 27.64
CA PRO A 214 3.22 22.90 28.11
C PRO A 214 2.86 21.78 27.13
N LEU A 215 1.82 22.00 26.33
CA LEU A 215 1.35 21.07 25.30
C LEU A 215 1.96 21.30 23.91
N TYR A 216 2.95 22.19 23.78
CA TYR A 216 3.62 22.49 22.51
C TYR A 216 4.06 21.20 21.77
N ARG A 217 4.84 20.35 22.45
CA ARG A 217 5.37 19.11 21.87
C ARG A 217 4.27 18.06 21.60
N PRO A 218 3.37 17.73 22.55
CA PRO A 218 2.24 16.85 22.27
C PRO A 218 1.42 17.28 21.06
N THR A 219 1.07 18.57 20.97
CA THR A 219 0.29 19.10 19.84
C THR A 219 1.05 18.96 18.52
N GLN A 220 2.38 19.13 18.48
CA GLN A 220 3.18 18.93 17.27
C GLN A 220 3.14 17.49 16.73
N TYR A 221 3.02 16.47 17.59
CA TYR A 221 2.91 15.08 17.13
C TYR A 221 1.57 14.80 16.45
N ILE A 222 0.52 15.51 16.85
CA ILE A 222 -0.85 15.29 16.36
C ILE A 222 -1.16 16.17 15.16
N HIS A 223 -0.78 17.45 15.23
CA HIS A 223 -1.15 18.47 14.27
C HIS A 223 -0.62 18.18 12.87
N ARG A 224 -1.54 18.23 11.89
CA ARG A 224 -1.32 17.91 10.46
C ARG A 224 -0.88 16.49 10.17
N ARG A 225 -0.99 15.58 11.14
CA ARG A 225 -0.69 14.16 10.98
C ARG A 225 -1.91 13.33 11.31
N VAL A 226 -2.30 13.33 12.57
CA VAL A 226 -3.42 12.52 13.07
C VAL A 226 -4.74 13.26 12.95
N ASP A 227 -4.79 14.54 13.30
CA ASP A 227 -6.03 15.33 13.30
C ASP A 227 -6.65 15.43 11.89
N ILE A 228 -5.85 15.83 10.91
CA ILE A 228 -6.25 15.95 9.51
C ILE A 228 -6.71 14.60 8.97
N GLN A 229 -5.91 13.56 9.19
CA GLN A 229 -6.23 12.24 8.67
C GLN A 229 -7.52 11.68 9.29
N PHE A 230 -7.77 11.94 10.58
CA PHE A 230 -8.99 11.48 11.21
C PHE A 230 -10.24 12.07 10.55
N PHE A 231 -10.20 13.35 10.15
CA PHE A 231 -11.33 13.96 9.44
C PHE A 231 -11.54 13.40 8.04
N ASP A 232 -10.46 13.06 7.34
CA ASP A 232 -10.53 12.42 6.03
C ASP A 232 -11.10 10.99 6.16
N ASP A 233 -10.63 10.22 7.16
CA ASP A 233 -11.15 8.88 7.47
C ASP A 233 -12.62 8.90 7.93
N GLU A 234 -13.05 9.90 8.71
CA GLU A 234 -14.44 10.03 9.14
C GLU A 234 -15.39 10.39 7.98
N LEU A 235 -14.94 11.17 6.99
CA LEU A 235 -15.67 11.34 5.73
C LEU A 235 -15.81 9.98 5.02
N VAL A 236 -14.70 9.23 4.89
CA VAL A 236 -14.69 7.91 4.26
C VAL A 236 -15.64 6.95 4.98
N ARG A 237 -15.66 6.93 6.32
CA ARG A 237 -16.59 6.11 7.12
C ARG A 237 -18.04 6.43 6.79
N ARG A 238 -18.42 7.72 6.76
CA ARG A 238 -19.80 8.15 6.46
C ARG A 238 -20.21 7.82 5.03
N ALA A 239 -19.33 8.06 4.06
CA ALA A 239 -19.57 7.68 2.66
C ALA A 239 -19.66 6.16 2.50
N SER A 240 -18.87 5.39 3.26
CA SER A 240 -18.90 3.92 3.23
C SER A 240 -20.22 3.37 3.78
N ARG A 241 -20.84 4.00 4.78
CA ARG A 241 -22.18 3.62 5.26
C ARG A 241 -23.26 3.74 4.18
N LYS A 242 -23.18 4.79 3.34
CA LYS A 242 -24.05 4.92 2.17
C LYS A 242 -23.82 3.75 1.20
N ALA A 243 -22.57 3.47 0.85
CA ALA A 243 -22.24 2.36 -0.04
C ALA A 243 -22.73 1.00 0.50
N LEU A 244 -22.57 0.75 1.81
CA LEU A 244 -23.07 -0.47 2.46
C LEU A 244 -24.59 -0.63 2.32
N ALA A 245 -25.36 0.48 2.40
CA ALA A 245 -26.80 0.46 2.22
C ALA A 245 -27.22 0.22 0.75
N GLU A 246 -26.42 0.67 -0.21
CA GLU A 246 -26.65 0.51 -1.65
C GLU A 246 -26.27 -0.89 -2.16
N LYS A 247 -25.45 -1.63 -1.40
CA LYS A 247 -25.04 -3.01 -1.67
C LYS A 247 -24.41 -3.22 -3.07
N PRO A 248 -23.35 -2.48 -3.46
CA PRO A 248 -22.63 -2.74 -4.70
C PRO A 248 -22.00 -4.14 -4.71
N ASP A 249 -21.69 -4.66 -5.90
CA ASP A 249 -20.95 -5.91 -6.08
C ASP A 249 -19.53 -5.80 -5.49
N LEU A 250 -18.90 -4.64 -5.61
CA LEU A 250 -17.62 -4.30 -4.98
C LEU A 250 -17.72 -3.00 -4.17
N LEU A 251 -17.48 -3.09 -2.87
CA LEU A 251 -17.17 -1.93 -2.03
C LEU A 251 -15.72 -1.99 -1.63
N VAL A 252 -14.97 -0.91 -1.84
CA VAL A 252 -13.65 -0.72 -1.24
C VAL A 252 -13.66 0.55 -0.39
N SER A 253 -13.25 0.43 0.87
CA SER A 253 -13.12 1.54 1.82
C SER A 253 -11.74 1.50 2.44
N TYR A 254 -11.05 2.64 2.50
CA TYR A 254 -9.64 2.72 2.90
C TYR A 254 -9.39 3.80 3.97
N TYR A 255 -8.62 3.44 4.99
CA TYR A 255 -8.35 4.25 6.18
C TYR A 255 -6.85 4.35 6.45
N ARG A 256 -6.38 5.54 6.80
CA ARG A 256 -4.94 5.81 7.03
C ARG A 256 -4.60 6.21 8.46
N ILE A 257 -5.60 6.28 9.34
CA ILE A 257 -5.38 6.74 10.71
C ILE A 257 -4.36 5.87 11.47
N VAL A 258 -4.32 4.57 11.19
CA VAL A 258 -3.37 3.63 11.83
C VAL A 258 -1.93 3.97 11.45
N ASP A 259 -1.62 4.08 10.16
CA ASP A 259 -0.30 4.48 9.65
C ASP A 259 0.17 5.83 10.22
N ASN A 260 -0.64 6.87 10.07
CA ASN A 260 -0.29 8.24 10.50
C ASN A 260 -0.06 8.33 12.02
N SER A 261 -0.92 7.66 12.79
CA SER A 261 -0.76 7.55 14.24
C SER A 261 0.53 6.82 14.60
N SER A 262 0.82 5.73 13.89
CA SER A 262 1.97 4.89 14.17
C SER A 262 3.28 5.61 13.86
N HIS A 263 3.37 6.35 12.75
CA HIS A 263 4.53 7.23 12.49
C HIS A 263 4.72 8.26 13.60
N ALA A 264 3.63 8.91 14.02
CA ALA A 264 3.69 10.04 14.93
C ALA A 264 4.11 9.65 16.37
N VAL A 265 3.55 8.56 16.92
CA VAL A 265 3.57 8.34 18.37
C VAL A 265 4.00 6.93 18.83
N TRP A 266 4.57 6.08 17.97
CA TRP A 266 5.03 4.73 18.35
C TRP A 266 5.89 4.71 19.61
N GLN A 267 6.83 5.66 19.76
CA GLN A 267 7.71 5.73 20.94
C GLN A 267 6.95 5.84 22.27
N PHE A 268 5.74 6.41 22.26
CA PHE A 268 4.91 6.55 23.45
C PHE A 268 4.05 5.32 23.72
N TYR A 269 3.75 4.53 22.68
CA TYR A 269 3.03 3.26 22.78
C TYR A 269 3.97 2.11 23.20
N ASP A 270 5.10 1.98 22.50
CA ASP A 270 6.14 1.00 22.79
C ASP A 270 7.53 1.63 22.65
N ALA A 271 8.15 1.90 23.79
CA ALA A 271 9.47 2.51 23.89
C ALA A 271 10.62 1.49 23.91
N THR A 272 10.36 0.19 23.71
CA THR A 272 11.35 -0.89 23.95
C THR A 272 12.65 -0.67 23.19
N ASP A 273 12.55 -0.39 21.88
CA ASP A 273 13.71 -0.28 20.98
C ASP A 273 14.43 1.08 21.04
N PHE A 274 13.88 2.08 21.76
CA PHE A 274 14.45 3.41 21.84
C PHE A 274 15.49 3.51 22.97
N ALA A 275 16.68 4.00 22.61
CA ALA A 275 17.77 4.24 23.54
C ALA A 275 17.41 5.30 24.58
N GLU A 276 16.83 6.42 24.13
CA GLU A 276 16.27 7.46 25.01
C GLU A 276 14.80 7.16 25.25
N LYS A 277 14.39 7.14 26.53
CA LYS A 277 12.98 6.92 26.88
C LYS A 277 12.21 8.24 26.75
N PRO A 278 10.96 8.18 26.23
CA PRO A 278 10.13 9.36 26.08
C PRO A 278 9.79 10.00 27.43
N ASP A 279 9.49 11.31 27.39
CA ASP A 279 8.97 12.04 28.54
C ASP A 279 7.70 11.36 29.10
N PRO A 280 7.67 11.00 30.40
CA PRO A 280 6.51 10.37 31.03
C PRO A 280 5.19 11.16 30.88
N GLU A 281 5.24 12.49 30.88
CA GLU A 281 4.03 13.30 30.67
C GLU A 281 3.52 13.19 29.24
N HIS A 282 4.42 13.10 28.24
CA HIS A 282 4.02 12.82 26.87
C HIS A 282 3.48 11.40 26.70
N VAL A 283 4.07 10.40 27.38
CA VAL A 283 3.54 9.02 27.39
C VAL A 283 2.11 8.98 27.90
N LYS A 284 1.83 9.67 29.02
CA LYS A 284 0.48 9.76 29.59
C LYS A 284 -0.54 10.35 28.61
N LEU A 285 -0.11 11.31 27.78
CA LEU A 285 -0.98 12.00 26.83
C LEU A 285 -1.16 11.23 25.50
N LEU A 286 -0.12 10.53 25.02
CA LEU A 286 -0.04 10.06 23.63
C LEU A 286 -0.08 8.53 23.48
N SER A 287 0.22 7.75 24.53
CA SER A 287 0.28 6.28 24.45
C SER A 287 -1.03 5.61 24.04
N GLY A 288 -2.17 6.23 24.34
CA GLY A 288 -3.50 5.71 24.01
C GLY A 288 -3.92 5.89 22.55
N LEU A 289 -3.17 6.66 21.76
CA LEU A 289 -3.60 7.08 20.43
C LEU A 289 -3.54 5.94 19.40
N ILE A 290 -2.46 5.14 19.39
CA ILE A 290 -2.39 3.94 18.53
C ILE A 290 -3.52 2.95 18.88
N PRO A 291 -3.72 2.54 20.15
CA PRO A 291 -4.88 1.73 20.52
C PRO A 291 -6.24 2.32 20.11
N GLU A 292 -6.43 3.63 20.21
CA GLU A 292 -7.66 4.29 19.76
C GLU A 292 -7.84 4.21 18.24
N ALA A 293 -6.77 4.37 17.45
CA ALA A 293 -6.82 4.19 15.99
C ALA A 293 -7.27 2.78 15.60
N TYR A 294 -6.76 1.75 16.29
CA TYR A 294 -7.21 0.37 16.09
C TYR A 294 -8.66 0.14 16.53
N ARG A 295 -9.09 0.71 17.66
CA ARG A 295 -10.51 0.66 18.09
C ARG A 295 -11.43 1.36 17.08
N TYR A 296 -11.01 2.47 16.50
CA TYR A 296 -11.76 3.16 15.45
C TYR A 296 -11.97 2.28 14.21
N VAL A 297 -10.92 1.65 13.68
CA VAL A 297 -11.07 0.76 12.51
C VAL A 297 -11.78 -0.56 12.85
N ASP A 298 -11.75 -1.02 14.11
CA ASP A 298 -12.58 -2.14 14.58
C ASP A 298 -14.08 -1.78 14.58
N GLU A 299 -14.45 -0.55 14.96
CA GLU A 299 -15.84 -0.09 14.84
C GLU A 299 -16.29 0.01 13.37
N VAL A 300 -15.41 0.51 12.49
CA VAL A 300 -15.67 0.51 11.03
C VAL A 300 -15.91 -0.91 10.54
N LEU A 301 -15.06 -1.86 10.96
CA LEU A 301 -15.27 -3.27 10.65
C LEU A 301 -16.61 -3.75 11.20
N GLY A 302 -16.99 -3.38 12.43
CA GLY A 302 -18.29 -3.71 13.02
C GLY A 302 -19.49 -3.22 12.21
N GLU A 303 -19.40 -2.03 11.60
CA GLU A 303 -20.43 -1.52 10.68
C GLU A 303 -20.53 -2.35 9.40
N ILE A 304 -19.39 -2.74 8.83
CA ILE A 304 -19.34 -3.64 7.67
C ILE A 304 -19.94 -5.00 8.03
N LEU A 305 -19.56 -5.59 9.17
CA LEU A 305 -20.09 -6.86 9.65
C LEU A 305 -21.61 -6.80 9.87
N SER A 306 -22.12 -5.66 10.36
CA SER A 306 -23.55 -5.47 10.63
C SER A 306 -24.37 -5.31 9.36
N ALA A 307 -23.77 -4.81 8.27
CA ALA A 307 -24.42 -4.65 6.97
C ALA A 307 -24.23 -5.85 6.02
N ALA A 308 -23.30 -6.75 6.34
CA ALA A 308 -23.05 -7.97 5.57
C ALA A 308 -24.20 -8.97 5.71
N ASP A 309 -24.56 -9.60 4.59
CA ASP A 309 -25.52 -10.71 4.50
C ASP A 309 -24.80 -12.01 4.10
N GLU A 310 -25.55 -13.10 3.98
CA GLU A 310 -25.04 -14.43 3.66
C GLU A 310 -24.32 -14.53 2.30
N THR A 311 -24.47 -13.52 1.44
CA THR A 311 -23.83 -13.43 0.12
C THR A 311 -22.64 -12.50 0.10
N THR A 312 -22.18 -11.99 1.26
CA THR A 312 -21.09 -11.01 1.34
C THR A 312 -19.77 -11.66 1.76
N ASN A 313 -18.76 -11.54 0.90
CA ASN A 313 -17.36 -11.76 1.26
C ASN A 313 -16.76 -10.47 1.81
N ILE A 314 -16.04 -10.58 2.92
CA ILE A 314 -15.37 -9.46 3.58
C ILE A 314 -13.88 -9.76 3.59
N VAL A 315 -13.08 -8.81 3.10
CA VAL A 315 -11.63 -8.89 3.08
C VAL A 315 -11.05 -7.64 3.72
N VAL A 316 -10.25 -7.79 4.76
CA VAL A 316 -9.50 -6.74 5.44
C VAL A 316 -8.03 -6.92 5.11
N ILE A 317 -7.41 -5.90 4.55
CA ILE A 317 -6.02 -5.93 4.11
C ILE A 317 -5.25 -4.71 4.57
N SER A 318 -3.94 -4.88 4.73
CA SER A 318 -2.99 -3.80 4.91
C SER A 318 -1.77 -4.00 4.03
N ASP A 319 -1.32 -2.93 3.41
CA ASP A 319 -0.18 -2.87 2.49
C ASP A 319 1.16 -3.22 3.14
N HIS A 320 1.33 -2.88 4.42
CA HIS A 320 2.51 -3.18 5.22
C HIS A 320 2.18 -3.18 6.72
N GLY A 321 3.10 -3.68 7.53
CA GLY A 321 3.00 -3.62 8.99
C GLY A 321 3.72 -2.41 9.55
N PHE A 322 3.86 -2.40 10.88
CA PHE A 322 4.49 -1.30 11.60
C PHE A 322 5.30 -1.78 12.81
N GLY A 323 6.29 -0.98 13.21
CA GLY A 323 7.11 -1.19 14.39
C GLY A 323 7.92 0.06 14.74
N SER A 324 8.83 -0.04 15.71
CA SER A 324 9.73 1.08 16.04
C SER A 324 10.53 1.54 14.82
N ALA A 325 10.77 2.85 14.70
CA ALA A 325 11.69 3.45 13.73
C ALA A 325 13.17 3.17 14.08
N THR A 326 13.42 2.67 15.28
CA THR A 326 14.72 2.20 15.76
C THR A 326 14.77 0.67 15.83
N GLY A 327 15.92 0.10 16.15
CA GLY A 327 16.08 -1.35 16.27
C GLY A 327 16.38 -2.09 14.95
N PRO A 328 16.57 -3.42 15.02
CA PRO A 328 17.15 -4.23 13.95
C PRO A 328 16.18 -4.53 12.79
N TYR A 329 14.86 -4.36 13.00
CA TYR A 329 13.82 -4.73 12.04
C TYR A 329 13.24 -3.54 11.25
N ARG A 330 13.87 -2.37 11.33
CA ARG A 330 13.41 -1.19 10.58
C ARG A 330 13.66 -1.35 9.08
N ILE A 331 12.66 -1.00 8.26
CA ILE A 331 12.91 -0.69 6.85
C ILE A 331 13.61 0.67 6.83
N VAL A 332 14.86 0.72 6.39
CA VAL A 332 15.61 1.98 6.28
C VAL A 332 15.09 2.71 5.05
N SER A 333 14.09 3.56 5.24
CA SER A 333 13.75 4.64 4.30
C SER A 333 14.71 5.82 4.53
N ASP A 334 14.97 6.61 3.49
CA ASP A 334 15.79 7.84 3.56
C ASP A 334 15.11 8.98 4.36
N GLU A 335 14.04 8.65 5.11
CA GLU A 335 13.14 9.55 5.83
C GLU A 335 13.77 10.02 7.15
N ALA A 336 14.62 11.03 7.06
CA ALA A 336 15.20 11.69 8.22
C ALA A 336 14.23 12.73 8.81
N GLY A 337 13.57 12.40 9.93
CA GLY A 337 12.98 13.39 10.85
C GLY A 337 11.68 12.95 11.55
N TRP A 338 11.59 13.17 12.87
CA TRP A 338 10.35 13.19 13.68
C TRP A 338 9.36 12.01 13.58
N ILE A 339 9.71 10.90 12.94
CA ILE A 339 8.95 9.66 12.97
C ILE A 339 9.47 8.74 14.07
N SER A 340 8.56 8.17 14.85
CA SER A 340 8.90 7.22 15.91
C SER A 340 8.57 5.79 15.53
N GLY A 341 7.59 5.55 14.67
CA GLY A 341 7.39 4.25 14.06
C GLY A 341 7.72 4.26 12.56
N ASN A 342 8.01 3.06 12.03
CA ASN A 342 8.33 2.85 10.62
C ASN A 342 7.80 1.49 10.13
N HIS A 343 7.71 1.34 8.82
CA HIS A 343 7.07 0.22 8.14
C HIS A 343 7.77 -1.11 8.46
N ARG A 344 6.98 -2.19 8.41
CA ARG A 344 7.44 -3.59 8.42
C ARG A 344 6.87 -4.29 7.19
N SER A 345 7.55 -5.32 6.69
CA SER A 345 7.10 -6.01 5.47
C SER A 345 5.81 -6.81 5.65
N GLY A 346 5.47 -7.25 6.87
CA GLY A 346 4.25 -8.02 7.14
C GLY A 346 3.05 -7.15 7.46
N GLY A 347 2.16 -6.96 6.49
CA GLY A 347 0.84 -6.36 6.68
C GLY A 347 -0.23 -7.35 7.12
N LEU A 348 -1.49 -6.95 6.96
CA LEU A 348 -2.66 -7.68 7.44
C LEU A 348 -3.37 -8.40 6.28
N LEU A 349 -3.75 -9.66 6.51
CA LEU A 349 -4.78 -10.37 5.75
C LEU A 349 -5.79 -10.97 6.73
N LEU A 350 -7.05 -10.59 6.58
CA LEU A 350 -8.14 -11.17 7.35
C LEU A 350 -9.40 -11.20 6.47
N ALA A 351 -10.06 -12.34 6.33
CA ALA A 351 -11.22 -12.44 5.46
C ALA A 351 -12.26 -13.44 5.98
N ALA A 352 -13.54 -13.22 5.72
CA ALA A 352 -14.56 -14.24 5.92
C ALA A 352 -15.74 -14.00 4.97
N GLY A 353 -16.47 -15.05 4.65
CA GLY A 353 -17.61 -14.98 3.74
C GLY A 353 -18.02 -16.36 3.23
N PRO A 354 -19.03 -16.42 2.35
CA PRO A 354 -19.49 -17.66 1.75
C PRO A 354 -18.38 -18.35 0.92
N ASP A 355 -17.47 -17.60 0.30
CA ASP A 355 -16.47 -18.13 -0.62
C ASP A 355 -15.07 -18.26 0.00
N ILE A 356 -14.90 -17.77 1.23
CA ILE A 356 -13.62 -17.75 1.94
C ILE A 356 -13.43 -19.04 2.73
N ALA A 357 -12.27 -19.68 2.56
CA ALA A 357 -11.86 -20.84 3.34
C ALA A 357 -11.29 -20.37 4.70
N PRO A 358 -11.84 -20.83 5.85
CA PRO A 358 -11.32 -20.41 7.15
C PRO A 358 -9.95 -21.03 7.44
N GLY A 359 -9.14 -20.33 8.24
CA GLY A 359 -7.84 -20.83 8.69
C GLY A 359 -6.66 -19.92 8.33
N ARG A 360 -5.45 -20.42 8.56
CA ARG A 360 -4.23 -19.64 8.33
C ARG A 360 -3.86 -19.66 6.86
N VAL A 361 -3.60 -18.47 6.29
CA VAL A 361 -3.08 -18.28 4.94
C VAL A 361 -1.67 -17.72 5.02
N ASP A 362 -0.69 -18.50 4.58
CA ASP A 362 0.73 -18.13 4.66
C ASP A 362 1.30 -17.80 3.27
N GLY A 363 2.13 -16.77 3.21
CA GLY A 363 2.89 -16.42 2.00
C GLY A 363 2.06 -15.75 0.90
N MET A 364 0.89 -15.21 1.21
CA MET A 364 0.18 -14.28 0.32
C MET A 364 0.91 -12.94 0.30
N THR A 365 1.01 -12.32 -0.87
CA THR A 365 1.73 -11.06 -1.05
C THR A 365 0.85 -9.97 -1.64
N ILE A 366 1.32 -8.72 -1.61
CA ILE A 366 0.63 -7.58 -2.23
C ILE A 366 0.32 -7.79 -3.73
N PHE A 367 1.11 -8.59 -4.45
CA PHE A 367 0.84 -8.89 -5.86
C PHE A 367 -0.36 -9.82 -6.05
N ASP A 368 -0.65 -10.66 -5.06
CA ASP A 368 -1.70 -11.69 -5.12
C ASP A 368 -3.09 -11.14 -4.79
N VAL A 369 -3.18 -9.92 -4.24
CA VAL A 369 -4.45 -9.29 -3.85
C VAL A 369 -5.39 -9.13 -5.04
N ALA A 370 -4.99 -8.33 -6.05
CA ALA A 370 -5.82 -8.06 -7.21
C ALA A 370 -6.36 -9.34 -7.89
N PRO A 371 -5.52 -10.32 -8.30
CA PRO A 371 -6.02 -11.53 -8.97
C PRO A 371 -6.95 -12.35 -8.07
N THR A 372 -6.73 -12.36 -6.75
CA THR A 372 -7.61 -13.08 -5.81
C THR A 372 -8.97 -12.39 -5.67
N LEU A 373 -9.00 -11.06 -5.56
CA LEU A 373 -10.25 -10.30 -5.53
C LEU A 373 -10.99 -10.38 -6.88
N MET A 374 -10.27 -10.42 -8.00
CA MET A 374 -10.85 -10.64 -9.33
C MET A 374 -11.53 -12.00 -9.42
N ALA A 375 -10.91 -13.05 -8.88
CA ALA A 375 -11.52 -14.38 -8.82
C ALA A 375 -12.83 -14.38 -8.01
N LEU A 376 -12.87 -13.68 -6.87
CA LEU A 376 -14.08 -13.53 -6.04
C LEU A 376 -15.21 -12.80 -6.78
N LEU A 377 -14.89 -11.72 -7.51
CA LEU A 377 -15.85 -10.97 -8.33
C LEU A 377 -16.25 -11.69 -9.63
N GLY A 378 -15.51 -12.75 -9.98
CA GLY A 378 -15.63 -13.45 -11.23
C GLY A 378 -15.19 -12.63 -12.44
N VAL A 379 -14.30 -11.65 -12.30
CA VAL A 379 -13.84 -10.86 -13.47
C VAL A 379 -12.57 -11.45 -14.10
N PRO A 380 -12.29 -11.20 -15.39
CA PRO A 380 -11.15 -11.80 -16.09
C PRO A 380 -9.79 -11.38 -15.51
N ILE A 381 -8.89 -12.36 -15.40
CA ILE A 381 -7.53 -12.19 -14.87
C ILE A 381 -6.53 -12.24 -16.02
N SER A 382 -5.75 -11.19 -16.21
CA SER A 382 -4.72 -11.21 -17.25
C SER A 382 -3.55 -12.12 -16.86
N GLU A 383 -3.06 -12.91 -17.81
CA GLU A 383 -1.83 -13.71 -17.69
C GLU A 383 -0.58 -12.84 -17.47
N GLN A 384 -0.66 -11.52 -17.73
CA GLN A 384 0.41 -10.56 -17.51
C GLN A 384 0.47 -10.03 -16.07
N LEU A 385 -0.48 -10.37 -15.20
CA LEU A 385 -0.37 -10.02 -13.78
C LEU A 385 0.86 -10.70 -13.16
N VAL A 386 1.51 -9.97 -12.25
CA VAL A 386 2.69 -10.46 -11.51
C VAL A 386 2.25 -11.55 -10.55
N GLY A 387 1.21 -11.24 -9.75
CA GLY A 387 0.68 -12.14 -8.75
C GLY A 387 -0.24 -13.22 -9.30
N ARG A 388 -0.70 -14.09 -8.40
CA ARG A 388 -1.59 -15.21 -8.70
C ARG A 388 -2.81 -15.22 -7.77
N VAL A 389 -3.84 -15.96 -8.16
CA VAL A 389 -4.98 -16.24 -7.28
C VAL A 389 -4.50 -17.04 -6.07
N GLU A 390 -4.68 -16.52 -4.86
CA GLU A 390 -4.34 -17.21 -3.61
C GLU A 390 -5.43 -18.23 -3.27
N LYS A 391 -5.25 -19.46 -3.78
CA LYS A 391 -6.22 -20.54 -3.63
C LYS A 391 -6.43 -20.96 -2.18
N ALA A 392 -5.43 -20.76 -1.30
CA ALA A 392 -5.59 -21.09 0.12
C ALA A 392 -6.63 -20.20 0.82
N LEU A 393 -6.92 -19.01 0.27
CA LEU A 393 -7.94 -18.10 0.78
C LEU A 393 -9.36 -18.53 0.37
N LEU A 394 -9.50 -19.32 -0.70
CA LEU A 394 -10.78 -19.59 -1.37
C LEU A 394 -11.25 -21.01 -1.10
N ARG A 395 -12.56 -21.18 -0.91
CA ARG A 395 -13.14 -22.52 -0.73
C ARG A 395 -12.94 -23.38 -1.97
N PRO A 396 -12.56 -24.66 -1.82
CA PRO A 396 -12.46 -25.58 -2.96
C PRO A 396 -13.78 -25.71 -3.75
N GLU A 397 -14.92 -25.68 -3.06
CA GLU A 397 -16.25 -25.75 -3.68
C GLU A 397 -16.53 -24.51 -4.54
N PHE A 398 -16.15 -23.33 -4.05
CA PHE A 398 -16.23 -22.08 -4.81
C PHE A 398 -15.38 -22.17 -6.07
N LEU A 399 -14.11 -22.59 -5.95
CA LEU A 399 -13.19 -22.71 -7.09
C LEU A 399 -13.66 -23.75 -8.12
N ALA A 400 -14.37 -24.79 -7.69
CA ALA A 400 -14.93 -25.79 -8.58
C ALA A 400 -16.13 -25.26 -9.38
N GLN A 401 -16.93 -24.36 -8.79
CA GLN A 401 -18.11 -23.76 -9.43
C GLN A 401 -17.76 -22.51 -10.24
N HIS A 402 -16.78 -21.74 -9.78
CA HIS A 402 -16.38 -20.44 -10.31
C HIS A 402 -14.88 -20.44 -10.62
N ALA A 403 -14.47 -21.29 -11.57
CA ALA A 403 -13.08 -21.35 -12.00
C ALA A 403 -12.61 -19.97 -12.52
N PRO A 404 -11.44 -19.46 -12.06
CA PRO A 404 -10.93 -18.18 -12.53
C PRO A 404 -10.73 -18.18 -14.06
N VAL A 405 -11.24 -17.12 -14.70
CA VAL A 405 -11.13 -16.94 -16.16
C VAL A 405 -9.87 -16.14 -16.46
N PHE A 406 -8.98 -16.71 -17.27
CA PHE A 406 -7.75 -16.05 -17.69
C PHE A 406 -7.85 -15.49 -19.11
N VAL A 407 -7.27 -14.31 -19.31
CA VAL A 407 -7.14 -13.66 -20.63
C VAL A 407 -5.67 -13.32 -20.90
N PRO A 408 -5.20 -13.30 -22.15
CA PRO A 408 -3.80 -13.00 -22.44
C PRO A 408 -3.38 -11.62 -21.90
N ASP A 409 -4.19 -10.59 -22.14
CA ASP A 409 -3.94 -9.22 -21.69
C ASP A 409 -5.23 -8.40 -21.59
N TYR A 410 -5.08 -7.15 -21.17
CA TYR A 410 -6.17 -6.17 -21.07
C TYR A 410 -6.16 -5.13 -22.20
N GLN A 411 -5.43 -5.35 -23.30
CA GLN A 411 -5.32 -4.35 -24.39
C GLN A 411 -6.67 -4.04 -25.03
N SER A 412 -7.58 -5.00 -25.03
CA SER A 412 -8.93 -4.78 -25.53
C SER A 412 -9.74 -3.85 -24.63
N ILE A 413 -9.43 -3.76 -23.33
CA ILE A 413 -10.24 -3.03 -22.34
C ILE A 413 -10.07 -1.52 -22.53
N ARG A 414 -11.18 -0.81 -22.73
CA ARG A 414 -11.21 0.65 -22.90
C ARG A 414 -11.78 1.30 -21.66
N TRP A 415 -11.04 1.20 -20.55
CA TRP A 415 -11.43 1.88 -19.32
C TRP A 415 -11.29 3.40 -19.50
N ALA A 416 -12.33 4.14 -19.11
CA ALA A 416 -12.32 5.59 -19.14
C ALA A 416 -11.44 6.12 -18.00
N ARG A 417 -10.27 6.64 -18.37
CA ARG A 417 -9.38 7.34 -17.43
C ARG A 417 -10.05 8.61 -16.95
N ALA A 418 -9.78 9.00 -15.71
CA ALA A 418 -10.06 10.35 -15.24
C ALA A 418 -9.48 11.35 -16.27
N THR A 419 -10.33 12.24 -16.81
CA THR A 419 -9.85 13.34 -17.64
C THR A 419 -9.02 14.28 -16.77
N GLN A 420 -7.99 14.88 -17.34
CA GLN A 420 -7.07 15.79 -16.66
C GLN A 420 -7.79 17.11 -16.33
N ALA A 421 -8.74 17.08 -15.41
CA ALA A 421 -9.19 18.28 -14.76
C ALA A 421 -8.09 18.65 -13.76
N GLY A 422 -7.41 19.77 -14.01
CA GLY A 422 -6.24 20.18 -13.22
C GLY A 422 -6.56 20.20 -11.73
N THR A 423 -5.84 19.40 -10.95
CA THR A 423 -5.94 19.36 -9.49
C THR A 423 -5.76 20.74 -8.90
N SER A 424 -6.60 21.09 -7.92
CA SER A 424 -6.52 22.38 -7.26
C SER A 424 -5.15 22.58 -6.58
N THR A 425 -4.67 23.84 -6.58
CA THR A 425 -3.44 24.21 -5.88
C THR A 425 -3.53 23.86 -4.38
N GLU A 426 -4.69 24.07 -3.77
CA GLU A 426 -4.94 23.79 -2.35
C GLU A 426 -4.76 22.30 -2.01
N ALA A 427 -5.28 21.39 -2.85
CA ALA A 427 -5.10 19.95 -2.64
C ALA A 427 -3.66 19.51 -2.78
N THR A 428 -2.93 20.10 -3.73
CA THR A 428 -1.51 19.85 -3.91
C THR A 428 -0.72 20.34 -2.69
N GLU A 429 -0.97 21.57 -2.22
CA GLU A 429 -0.32 22.15 -1.06
C GLU A 429 -0.58 21.33 0.21
N ARG A 430 -1.84 20.99 0.52
CA ARG A 430 -2.20 20.21 1.72
C ARG A 430 -1.55 18.83 1.73
N GLY A 431 -1.54 18.14 0.59
CA GLY A 431 -0.89 16.83 0.51
C GLY A 431 0.64 16.93 0.63
N MET A 432 1.26 17.94 0.00
CA MET A 432 2.71 18.19 0.16
C MET A 432 3.07 18.54 1.60
N GLU A 433 2.29 19.36 2.29
CA GLU A 433 2.48 19.67 3.71
C GLU A 433 2.42 18.41 4.58
N THR A 434 1.49 17.50 4.30
CA THR A 434 1.37 16.22 5.01
C THR A 434 2.60 15.35 4.76
N LEU A 435 3.06 15.24 3.52
CA LEU A 435 4.26 14.48 3.18
C LEU A 435 5.53 15.06 3.82
N ILE A 436 5.65 16.39 3.87
CA ILE A 436 6.74 17.08 4.59
C ILE A 436 6.64 16.77 6.08
N ALA A 437 5.43 16.85 6.66
CA ALA A 437 5.20 16.57 8.07
C ALA A 437 5.55 15.11 8.42
N LEU A 438 5.31 14.15 7.53
CA LEU A 438 5.65 12.74 7.72
C LEU A 438 7.12 12.42 7.38
N GLY A 439 7.87 13.37 6.83
CA GLY A 439 9.28 13.19 6.48
C GLY A 439 9.53 12.55 5.10
N TYR A 440 8.47 12.36 4.29
CA TYR A 440 8.57 11.82 2.92
C TYR A 440 9.18 12.80 1.92
N VAL A 441 9.13 14.11 2.18
CA VAL A 441 9.68 15.16 1.31
C VAL A 441 10.48 16.17 2.14
N SER A 442 11.70 16.49 1.69
CA SER A 442 12.54 17.53 2.29
C SER A 442 12.33 18.90 1.62
N GLY A 443 11.86 19.91 2.36
CA GLY A 443 11.81 21.31 1.90
C GLY A 443 10.43 21.87 1.54
N GLN A 444 10.36 23.13 1.10
CA GLN A 444 9.11 23.80 0.67
C GLN A 444 8.80 23.50 -0.80
N ALA A 445 7.54 23.16 -1.12
CA ALA A 445 7.08 22.95 -2.48
C ALA A 445 7.23 24.24 -3.32
N GLN A 446 7.83 24.18 -4.50
CA GLN A 446 7.83 25.32 -5.42
C GLN A 446 6.49 25.39 -6.15
N SER A 447 5.69 26.41 -5.83
CA SER A 447 4.45 26.76 -6.54
C SER A 447 4.78 27.30 -7.94
N GLY A 448 4.41 26.59 -9.00
CA GLY A 448 4.52 27.06 -10.38
C GLY A 448 3.41 26.47 -11.25
N PRO A 449 2.99 27.16 -12.33
CA PRO A 449 1.85 26.73 -13.14
C PRO A 449 2.05 25.32 -13.70
N GLN A 450 1.01 24.49 -13.53
CA GLN A 450 0.88 23.17 -14.16
C GLN A 450 0.84 23.38 -15.68
N THR A 451 1.78 22.79 -16.41
CA THR A 451 1.72 22.77 -17.88
C THR A 451 1.71 21.32 -18.36
N ASN A 452 0.90 21.07 -19.39
CA ASN A 452 0.52 19.81 -20.06
C ASN A 452 1.67 18.95 -20.64
N ALA A 453 2.86 18.94 -20.02
CA ALA A 453 4.09 18.46 -20.67
C ALA A 453 4.38 16.96 -20.52
N LEU A 454 3.51 16.16 -19.86
CA LEU A 454 3.82 14.77 -19.50
C LEU A 454 2.76 13.74 -19.88
N GLU A 455 1.75 14.12 -20.65
CA GLU A 455 0.83 13.15 -21.27
C GLU A 455 1.63 12.08 -22.03
N GLY A 456 1.46 10.81 -21.65
CA GLY A 456 2.13 9.69 -22.31
C GLY A 456 3.64 9.56 -22.08
N LYS A 457 4.25 10.34 -21.17
CA LYS A 457 5.68 10.17 -20.85
C LYS A 457 5.90 9.04 -19.85
N ASP A 458 6.85 8.17 -20.16
CA ASP A 458 7.22 7.02 -19.36
C ASP A 458 8.06 7.47 -18.14
N LEU A 459 7.49 7.42 -16.94
CA LEU A 459 8.21 7.84 -15.72
C LEU A 459 9.35 6.87 -15.39
N TRP A 460 9.23 5.64 -15.90
CA TRP A 460 10.31 4.67 -15.97
C TRP A 460 11.55 5.21 -16.68
N THR A 461 11.46 6.28 -17.49
CA THR A 461 12.62 6.87 -18.18
C THR A 461 13.20 8.11 -17.50
N ALA A 462 12.61 8.58 -16.40
CA ALA A 462 13.02 9.83 -15.74
C ALA A 462 14.14 9.67 -14.70
N GLU A 463 14.15 8.60 -13.88
CA GLU A 463 15.13 8.46 -12.77
C GLU A 463 15.67 7.01 -12.62
N PRO A 464 17.00 6.75 -12.64
CA PRO A 464 17.56 5.39 -12.58
C PRO A 464 17.40 4.64 -11.23
N VAL A 465 17.39 5.34 -10.09
CA VAL A 465 17.32 4.72 -8.75
C VAL A 465 15.94 4.11 -8.50
N ILE A 466 14.89 4.88 -8.78
CA ILE A 466 13.48 4.47 -8.65
C ILE A 466 13.18 3.21 -9.48
N ARG A 467 13.82 3.05 -10.66
CA ARG A 467 13.67 1.86 -11.51
C ARG A 467 14.19 0.59 -10.87
N THR A 468 15.32 0.69 -10.17
CA THR A 468 15.98 -0.48 -9.59
C THR A 468 15.15 -1.03 -8.45
N GLU A 469 14.68 -0.18 -7.54
CA GLU A 469 13.83 -0.60 -6.41
C GLU A 469 12.50 -1.21 -6.87
N ALA A 470 11.86 -0.61 -7.87
CA ALA A 470 10.60 -1.11 -8.44
C ALA A 470 10.70 -2.55 -8.98
N LEU A 471 11.81 -2.92 -9.61
CA LEU A 471 12.01 -4.28 -10.13
C LEU A 471 12.39 -5.30 -9.03
N VAL A 472 12.94 -4.84 -7.90
CA VAL A 472 13.37 -5.72 -6.81
C VAL A 472 12.19 -6.44 -6.19
N GLY A 473 11.07 -5.74 -5.98
CA GLY A 473 9.85 -6.37 -5.47
C GLY A 473 9.36 -7.51 -6.37
N GLU A 474 9.30 -7.28 -7.69
CA GLU A 474 8.90 -8.30 -8.68
C GLU A 474 9.88 -9.48 -8.70
N LEU A 475 11.19 -9.21 -8.73
CA LEU A 475 12.23 -10.25 -8.72
C LEU A 475 12.15 -11.10 -7.45
N THR A 476 11.97 -10.45 -6.29
CA THR A 476 11.82 -11.13 -5.01
C THR A 476 10.57 -12.00 -5.01
N TYR A 477 9.45 -11.50 -5.55
CA TYR A 477 8.23 -12.29 -5.71
C TYR A 477 8.46 -13.54 -6.58
N TYR A 478 9.05 -13.40 -7.77
CA TYR A 478 9.31 -14.56 -8.65
C TYR A 478 10.25 -15.57 -8.01
N LEU A 479 11.27 -15.09 -7.28
CA LEU A 479 12.18 -15.95 -6.52
C LEU A 479 11.44 -16.73 -5.42
N LEU A 480 10.59 -16.06 -4.64
CA LEU A 480 9.80 -16.68 -3.56
C LEU A 480 8.80 -17.70 -4.10
N ARG A 481 8.29 -17.51 -5.32
CA ARG A 481 7.34 -18.41 -5.98
C ARG A 481 8.02 -19.51 -6.81
N GLY A 482 9.33 -19.46 -7.00
CA GLY A 482 10.05 -20.42 -7.84
C GLY A 482 9.75 -20.29 -9.34
N ASP A 483 9.34 -19.10 -9.80
CA ASP A 483 9.05 -18.85 -11.22
C ASP A 483 10.34 -18.47 -11.98
N GLU A 484 11.12 -19.48 -12.35
CA GLU A 484 12.43 -19.31 -12.98
C GLU A 484 12.36 -18.56 -14.32
N ASP A 485 11.27 -18.73 -15.07
CA ASP A 485 11.10 -18.11 -16.39
C ASP A 485 10.81 -16.61 -16.27
N ARG A 486 9.89 -16.21 -15.38
CA ARG A 486 9.62 -14.79 -15.12
C ARG A 486 10.81 -14.11 -14.46
N LEU A 487 11.48 -14.80 -13.54
CA LEU A 487 12.73 -14.32 -12.91
C LEU A 487 13.81 -14.03 -13.97
N ARG A 488 14.02 -14.96 -14.93
CA ARG A 488 15.00 -14.77 -16.02
C ARG A 488 14.66 -13.58 -16.91
N LYS A 489 13.38 -13.43 -17.28
CA LYS A 489 12.89 -12.31 -18.11
C LYS A 489 13.07 -10.97 -17.40
N ALA A 490 12.67 -10.88 -16.13
CA ALA A 490 12.82 -9.67 -15.32
C ALA A 490 14.31 -9.33 -15.12
N GLY A 491 15.16 -10.32 -14.84
CA GLY A 491 16.61 -10.12 -14.74
C GLY A 491 17.27 -9.66 -16.05
N ALA A 492 16.78 -10.13 -17.21
CA ALA A 492 17.24 -9.66 -18.52
C ALA A 492 16.87 -8.21 -18.80
N LEU A 493 15.65 -7.78 -18.44
CA LEU A 493 15.24 -6.38 -18.55
C LEU A 493 16.10 -5.48 -17.68
N LEU A 494 16.41 -5.94 -16.47
CA LEU A 494 17.23 -5.18 -15.55
C LEU A 494 18.66 -5.00 -16.10
N ARG A 495 19.24 -6.03 -16.73
CA ARG A 495 20.52 -5.92 -17.48
C ARG A 495 20.52 -4.88 -18.58
N GLU A 496 19.45 -4.78 -19.36
CA GLU A 496 19.37 -3.81 -20.46
C GLU A 496 19.36 -2.36 -19.97
N LYS A 497 18.94 -2.14 -18.72
CA LYS A 497 18.69 -0.80 -18.16
C LYS A 497 19.72 -0.36 -17.12
N VAL A 498 20.57 -1.26 -16.65
CA VAL A 498 21.71 -0.97 -15.79
C VAL A 498 22.93 -0.69 -16.68
N PRO A 499 23.79 0.32 -16.38
CA PRO A 499 25.00 0.58 -17.16
C PRO A 499 25.84 -0.70 -17.35
N ALA A 500 26.45 -0.87 -18.53
CA ALA A 500 27.22 -2.06 -18.94
C ALA A 500 28.42 -2.42 -18.04
N GLU A 501 28.66 -1.64 -16.99
CA GLU A 501 29.76 -1.76 -16.02
C GLU A 501 29.34 -2.50 -14.73
N LEU A 502 28.07 -2.94 -14.61
CA LEU A 502 27.54 -3.67 -13.45
C LEU A 502 27.23 -5.12 -13.83
N ASP A 503 28.20 -6.01 -13.56
CA ASP A 503 28.13 -7.44 -13.93
C ASP A 503 27.29 -8.30 -12.94
N THR A 504 26.93 -7.78 -11.77
CA THR A 504 26.24 -8.52 -10.70
C THR A 504 25.34 -7.60 -9.89
N ILE A 505 24.16 -8.08 -9.49
CA ILE A 505 23.30 -7.39 -8.51
C ILE A 505 23.19 -8.21 -7.25
N ALA A 506 23.69 -7.66 -6.15
CA ALA A 506 23.52 -8.25 -4.83
C ALA A 506 22.18 -7.81 -4.24
N ILE A 507 21.22 -8.74 -4.19
CA ILE A 507 20.03 -8.64 -3.34
C ILE A 507 20.46 -9.09 -1.95
N ARG A 508 20.80 -8.14 -1.08
CA ARG A 508 21.21 -8.40 0.31
C ARG A 508 19.98 -8.70 1.14
N VAL A 509 19.81 -9.95 1.60
CA VAL A 509 18.67 -10.30 2.44
C VAL A 509 19.05 -10.07 3.91
N SER A 510 18.58 -8.95 4.45
CA SER A 510 18.71 -8.41 5.81
C SER A 510 20.11 -7.95 6.20
N HIS A 511 20.19 -7.13 7.26
CA HIS A 511 21.45 -6.58 7.77
C HIS A 511 22.39 -7.64 8.37
N HIS A 512 21.93 -8.88 8.59
CA HIS A 512 22.69 -9.89 9.33
C HIS A 512 22.76 -11.30 8.70
N VAL A 513 22.12 -11.56 7.56
CA VAL A 513 21.94 -12.96 7.09
C VAL A 513 22.65 -13.31 5.77
N GLY A 514 23.11 -12.32 4.99
CA GLY A 514 23.95 -12.57 3.81
C GLY A 514 23.40 -11.98 2.52
N GLN A 515 24.21 -12.07 1.47
CA GLN A 515 23.91 -11.54 0.14
C GLN A 515 23.46 -12.65 -0.79
N ILE A 516 22.30 -12.49 -1.45
CA ILE A 516 21.96 -13.24 -2.65
C ILE A 516 22.47 -12.41 -3.84
N ALA A 517 23.67 -12.73 -4.32
CA ALA A 517 24.18 -12.18 -5.57
C ALA A 517 23.46 -12.86 -6.75
N VAL A 518 22.76 -12.06 -7.54
CA VAL A 518 22.22 -12.44 -8.84
C VAL A 518 23.28 -12.10 -9.88
N ASP A 519 23.99 -13.13 -10.35
CA ASP A 519 24.92 -13.01 -11.47
C ASP A 519 24.15 -12.68 -12.76
N LEU A 520 24.44 -11.52 -13.31
CA LEU A 520 23.82 -11.01 -14.52
C LEU A 520 24.66 -11.36 -15.77
N ALA A 521 25.94 -11.69 -15.64
CA ALA A 521 26.82 -11.91 -16.80
C ALA A 521 26.61 -13.28 -17.50
N GLY A 522 26.11 -14.30 -16.79
CA GLY A 522 26.17 -15.70 -17.28
C GLY A 522 24.87 -16.37 -17.75
N GLY A 523 23.71 -15.72 -17.64
CA GLY A 523 22.41 -16.37 -17.94
C GLY A 523 22.02 -17.53 -17.01
N ALA A 524 22.86 -17.88 -16.04
CA ALA A 524 22.61 -18.88 -15.00
C ALA A 524 22.72 -18.22 -13.62
N LEU A 525 21.68 -18.41 -12.80
CA LEU A 525 21.63 -17.99 -11.40
C LEU A 525 22.60 -18.86 -10.59
N LYS A 526 23.72 -18.29 -10.12
CA LYS A 526 24.58 -18.93 -9.12
C LYS A 526 24.79 -17.97 -7.95
N PRO A 527 24.50 -18.39 -6.70
CA PRO A 527 24.91 -17.63 -5.53
C PRO A 527 26.44 -17.54 -5.54
N THR A 528 26.97 -16.34 -5.68
CA THR A 528 28.40 -16.06 -5.73
C THR A 528 28.77 -15.19 -4.53
N VAL A 529 29.52 -15.75 -3.57
CA VAL A 529 30.55 -15.16 -2.68
C VAL A 529 30.59 -15.93 -1.33
N PRO A 530 31.78 -16.18 -0.74
CA PRO A 530 31.94 -16.97 0.47
C PRO A 530 31.69 -16.12 1.72
N VAL A 531 30.84 -16.60 2.63
CA VAL A 531 30.55 -15.93 3.91
C VAL A 531 30.93 -16.90 5.03
N GLU A 532 31.82 -16.47 5.91
CA GLU A 532 32.15 -17.15 7.16
C GLU A 532 30.95 -17.05 8.13
N ILE A 533 29.91 -17.82 7.83
CA ILE A 533 28.94 -18.36 8.78
C ILE A 533 28.86 -19.83 8.38
N THR A 534 29.09 -20.73 9.33
CA THR A 534 29.37 -22.15 9.05
C THR A 534 28.40 -22.70 8.00
N GLN A 535 28.96 -23.14 6.85
CA GLN A 535 28.23 -23.65 5.67
C GLN A 535 27.07 -24.59 6.00
N ARG A 536 27.14 -25.26 7.15
CA ARG A 536 26.11 -26.15 7.67
C ARG A 536 24.82 -25.41 8.04
N ALA A 537 24.86 -24.29 8.76
CA ALA A 537 23.65 -23.55 9.16
C ALA A 537 22.87 -22.99 7.95
N GLN A 538 23.58 -22.49 6.94
CA GLN A 538 22.98 -22.04 5.67
C GLN A 538 22.39 -23.19 4.85
N MET A 539 23.09 -24.32 4.75
CA MET A 539 22.57 -25.52 4.06
C MET A 539 21.32 -26.07 4.74
N LEU A 540 21.27 -26.05 6.08
CA LEU A 540 20.10 -26.45 6.85
C LEU A 540 18.93 -25.46 6.66
N GLY A 541 19.20 -24.15 6.60
CA GLY A 541 18.20 -23.11 6.31
C GLY A 541 17.63 -23.19 4.89
N ILE A 542 18.48 -23.40 3.89
CA ILE A 542 18.05 -23.59 2.49
C ILE A 542 17.28 -24.91 2.33
N ALA A 543 17.75 -26.00 2.95
CA ALA A 543 17.06 -27.29 2.92
C ALA A 543 15.72 -27.25 3.67
N ALA A 544 15.65 -26.55 4.81
CA ALA A 544 14.41 -26.29 5.53
C ALA A 544 13.45 -25.46 4.69
N TRP A 545 13.93 -24.43 4.00
CA TRP A 545 13.10 -23.61 3.12
C TRP A 545 12.58 -24.40 1.91
N GLN A 546 13.41 -25.22 1.27
CA GLN A 546 12.99 -26.09 0.17
C GLN A 546 12.01 -27.17 0.62
N ALA A 547 12.14 -27.69 1.83
CA ALA A 547 11.20 -28.64 2.43
C ALA A 547 9.87 -27.96 2.81
N PHE A 548 9.94 -26.74 3.36
CA PHE A 548 8.78 -25.90 3.67
C PHE A 548 7.98 -25.57 2.41
N ALA A 549 8.66 -25.14 1.34
CA ALA A 549 8.04 -24.85 0.04
C ALA A 549 7.35 -26.08 -0.59
N LYS A 550 7.72 -27.30 -0.16
CA LYS A 550 7.13 -28.58 -0.60
C LYS A 550 6.12 -29.15 0.41
N GLY A 551 5.84 -28.46 1.51
CA GLY A 551 4.90 -28.90 2.55
C GLY A 551 5.44 -30.00 3.48
N ASP A 552 6.73 -30.32 3.45
CA ASP A 552 7.35 -31.36 4.26
C ASP A 552 7.80 -30.80 5.63
N LEU A 553 6.81 -30.59 6.51
CA LEU A 553 7.01 -29.98 7.82
C LEU A 553 7.83 -30.85 8.79
N GLU A 554 7.94 -32.15 8.53
CA GLU A 554 8.74 -33.06 9.37
C GLU A 554 10.25 -32.84 9.13
N VAL A 555 10.62 -32.65 7.85
CA VAL A 555 11.98 -32.25 7.47
C VAL A 555 12.29 -30.86 7.98
N VAL A 556 11.37 -29.88 7.84
CA VAL A 556 11.55 -28.52 8.40
C VAL A 556 11.83 -28.58 9.90
N ARG A 557 11.02 -29.30 10.67
CA ARG A 557 11.19 -29.45 12.12
C ARG A 557 12.49 -30.17 12.51
N ARG A 558 12.94 -31.15 11.73
CA ARG A 558 14.23 -31.82 11.93
C ARG A 558 15.40 -30.88 11.70
N GLN A 559 15.39 -30.11 10.61
CA GLN A 559 16.45 -29.17 10.28
C GLN A 559 16.52 -28.00 11.29
N LEU A 560 15.37 -27.52 11.77
CA LEU A 560 15.31 -26.50 12.83
C LEU A 560 15.81 -27.00 14.19
N ARG A 561 15.57 -28.28 14.54
CA ARG A 561 16.11 -28.90 15.76
C ARG A 561 17.62 -29.12 15.68
N GLU A 562 18.12 -29.54 14.52
CA GLU A 562 19.56 -29.68 14.28
C GLU A 562 20.27 -28.33 14.33
N ALA A 563 19.69 -27.28 13.74
CA ALA A 563 20.22 -25.90 13.80
C ALA A 563 20.29 -25.33 15.23
N ARG A 564 19.33 -25.68 16.11
CA ARG A 564 19.34 -25.31 17.54
C ARG A 564 20.39 -26.04 18.37
N SER A 565 20.89 -27.19 17.90
CA SER A 565 21.77 -28.06 18.69
C SER A 565 23.27 -27.79 18.48
N THR A 566 23.64 -26.91 17.54
CA THR A 566 25.02 -26.78 17.05
C THR A 566 25.75 -25.48 17.39
N ASP A 567 25.14 -24.48 18.03
CA ASP A 567 25.84 -23.25 18.47
C ASP A 567 25.06 -22.44 19.54
N GLU A 568 25.77 -21.59 20.31
CA GLU A 568 25.23 -20.72 21.39
C GLU A 568 24.20 -19.67 20.94
N HIS A 569 23.95 -19.54 19.62
CA HIS A 569 23.07 -18.53 18.99
C HIS A 569 21.90 -19.16 18.21
N GLY A 570 21.48 -20.38 18.58
CA GLY A 570 20.46 -21.16 17.87
C GLY A 570 19.08 -20.51 17.68
N ASP A 571 18.76 -19.46 18.43
CA ASP A 571 17.51 -18.70 18.28
C ASP A 571 17.56 -17.68 17.12
N ASP A 572 18.73 -17.14 16.77
CA ASP A 572 18.90 -16.19 15.65
C ASP A 572 18.72 -16.87 14.29
N ALA A 573 19.10 -18.14 14.15
CA ALA A 573 18.86 -18.93 12.95
C ALA A 573 17.38 -19.24 12.73
N VAL A 574 16.58 -19.31 13.81
CA VAL A 574 15.12 -19.49 13.73
C VAL A 574 14.44 -18.18 13.37
N ALA A 575 14.89 -17.05 13.92
CA ALA A 575 14.44 -15.70 13.53
C ALA A 575 14.76 -15.39 12.05
N THR A 576 15.90 -15.89 11.56
CA THR A 576 16.37 -15.80 10.17
C THR A 576 15.44 -16.44 9.15
N VAL A 577 14.77 -17.54 9.50
CA VAL A 577 13.80 -18.22 8.61
C VAL A 577 12.49 -17.44 8.50
N MET A 578 12.18 -16.57 9.48
CA MET A 578 10.89 -15.87 9.57
C MET A 578 10.94 -14.38 9.19
N GLY A 579 12.12 -13.75 9.09
CA GLY A 579 12.27 -12.33 8.75
C GLY A 579 13.02 -12.10 7.43
N PHE A 580 12.31 -12.06 6.30
CA PHE A 580 12.90 -11.71 5.00
C PHE A 580 12.85 -10.19 4.77
N HIS A 581 14.01 -9.54 4.67
CA HIS A 581 14.16 -8.17 4.17
C HIS A 581 15.16 -8.14 3.01
N ALA A 582 14.75 -7.94 1.77
CA ALA A 582 15.70 -7.71 0.67
C ALA A 582 16.13 -6.23 0.63
N ARG A 583 17.42 -5.94 0.66
CA ARG A 583 18.05 -4.62 0.42
C ARG A 583 18.97 -4.78 -0.78
N VAL A 584 18.75 -4.06 -1.87
CA VAL A 584 19.71 -4.10 -2.97
C VAL A 584 20.89 -3.18 -2.66
N VAL A 585 22.09 -3.74 -2.69
CA VAL A 585 23.32 -2.95 -2.68
C VAL A 585 23.87 -3.00 -4.10
N LEU A 586 23.73 -1.90 -4.83
CA LEU A 586 24.44 -1.68 -6.09
C LEU A 586 25.91 -1.39 -5.73
N ASP A 587 26.69 -2.45 -5.50
CA ASP A 587 28.12 -2.28 -5.22
C ASP A 587 28.88 -2.12 -6.54
N ARG A 588 29.50 -0.95 -6.75
CA ARG A 588 30.39 -0.67 -7.89
C ARG A 588 31.77 -1.34 -7.76
N THR A 589 32.03 -2.14 -6.72
CA THR A 589 33.40 -2.57 -6.42
C THR A 589 33.61 -4.08 -6.40
N LEU A 590 33.75 -4.66 -7.60
CA LEU A 590 34.63 -5.82 -7.80
C LEU A 590 35.71 -5.46 -8.83
N GLY A 591 36.54 -4.49 -8.47
CA GLY A 591 37.64 -4.07 -9.35
C GLY A 591 38.45 -2.87 -8.88
N SER A 592 38.83 -2.74 -7.62
CA SER A 592 40.12 -2.14 -7.19
C SER A 592 40.20 -1.92 -5.68
N ARG A 593 41.41 -2.09 -5.17
CA ARG A 593 41.81 -1.95 -3.76
C ARG A 593 41.65 -0.49 -3.28
N SER A 594 40.51 -0.11 -2.69
CA SER A 594 40.43 1.21 -2.02
C SER A 594 39.24 1.45 -1.05
N ASN A 595 38.72 0.43 -0.35
CA ASN A 595 37.63 0.62 0.63
C ASN A 595 37.99 0.41 2.11
N LEU A 596 39.26 0.18 2.46
CA LEU A 596 39.68 0.14 3.87
C LEU A 596 39.69 1.53 4.55
N ALA A 597 39.50 2.63 3.80
CA ALA A 597 39.61 3.99 4.33
C ALA A 597 38.29 4.63 4.78
N LEU A 598 37.12 4.08 4.40
CA LEU A 598 35.82 4.65 4.77
C LEU A 598 35.19 4.03 6.03
N GLN A 599 35.62 2.84 6.46
CA GLN A 599 35.11 2.21 7.70
C GLN A 599 35.76 2.77 8.98
N GLN A 600 36.87 3.50 8.91
CA GLN A 600 37.53 4.05 10.12
C GLN A 600 37.03 5.44 10.55
N ARG A 601 36.12 6.10 9.82
CA ARG A 601 35.63 7.45 10.18
C ARG A 601 34.31 7.51 10.96
N ASN A 602 33.59 6.39 11.12
CA ASN A 602 32.29 6.37 11.81
C ASN A 602 32.34 5.76 13.23
N GLN A 603 33.51 5.53 13.82
CA GLN A 603 33.66 5.15 15.24
C GLN A 603 34.02 6.35 16.14
N GLY A 604 33.66 7.57 15.75
CA GLY A 604 33.94 8.74 16.58
C GLY A 604 33.03 9.91 16.26
N ARG A 605 31.78 9.82 16.71
CA ARG A 605 30.94 10.95 17.18
C ARG A 605 29.67 10.44 17.82
#